data_AF-A0A0J9EAJ1-F1
#
_entry.id   AF-A0A0J9EAJ1-F1
#
_cell.length_a   1.000
_cell.length_b   1.000
_cell.length_c   1.000
_cell.angle_alpha   90.00
_cell.angle_beta   90.00
_cell.angle_gamma   90.00
#
_symmetry.space_group_name_H-M   'P 1'
#
loop_
_entity.id
_entity.type
_entity.pdbx_description
1 polymer ?
#
loop_
_entity_poly.entity_id
_entity_poly.type
_entity_poly.pdbx_seq_one_letter_code
_entity_poly.pdbx_strand_id
1 'polypeptide(L)'
;MTRASVEQIVDQLAELLQSKATPAGARPTAERLIERLTSPVRVALAGDPGVGKTLLYQTFSAIQTATGIAPNIVFVDTKPGSSAESWADVLTQTDMVIWLAASGLASALDSWQDLPAELTRHAFLVINQRPGEDAPSQEALAAFQRLGFNAAFSLNVLREHSRIGEQTSDLLEPNDFERLLSALHSYVDAGCQADIDGALLFLQRYFKMRRRPVDMTQTAPAAAKHQEPARPKTQTTEAPVKAPPPEQVCTAAISKALSGRVASLKSLEPDIDGHQDRVIQHYLDTLEALAEDRALPGDLDGHIQQTQDLVMLLQLENTENAAIEATLAMIQLKRHVVSLKVA
;
A
#
# COMPACT_ATOMS: atom_id res chain seq x y z
N MET A 1 -12.69 -11.72 -12.31
CA MET A 1 -13.16 -12.36 -11.06
C MET A 1 -14.58 -11.91 -10.78
N THR A 2 -15.42 -12.71 -10.12
CA THR A 2 -16.79 -12.31 -9.78
C THR A 2 -16.82 -11.69 -8.39
N ARG A 3 -17.77 -10.78 -8.12
CA ARG A 3 -17.96 -10.23 -6.77
C ARG A 3 -18.08 -11.31 -5.68
N ALA A 4 -18.69 -12.44 -6.02
CA ALA A 4 -18.80 -13.61 -5.14
C ALA A 4 -17.44 -14.18 -4.70
N SER A 5 -16.39 -14.11 -5.53
CA SER A 5 -15.06 -14.57 -5.12
C SER A 5 -14.40 -13.62 -4.12
N VAL A 6 -14.66 -12.31 -4.24
CA VAL A 6 -14.14 -11.31 -3.29
C VAL A 6 -14.82 -11.46 -1.92
N GLU A 7 -16.14 -11.61 -1.90
CA GLU A 7 -16.90 -11.85 -0.66
C GLU A 7 -16.39 -13.11 0.08
N GLN A 8 -16.12 -14.19 -0.65
CA GLN A 8 -15.54 -15.40 -0.08
C GLN A 8 -14.14 -15.16 0.55
N ILE A 9 -13.28 -14.37 -0.10
CA ILE A 9 -11.94 -14.03 0.43
C ILE A 9 -12.08 -13.21 1.72
N VAL A 10 -12.99 -12.23 1.73
CA VAL A 10 -13.27 -11.40 2.91
C VAL A 10 -13.78 -12.27 4.07
N ASP A 11 -14.71 -13.19 3.82
CA ASP A 11 -15.23 -14.11 4.84
C ASP A 11 -14.12 -14.99 5.42
N GLN A 12 -13.22 -15.49 4.56
CA GLN A 12 -12.08 -16.30 5.01
C GLN A 12 -11.08 -15.49 5.86
N LEU A 13 -10.81 -14.23 5.50
CA LEU A 13 -9.97 -13.34 6.30
C LEU A 13 -10.63 -13.04 7.66
N ALA A 14 -11.94 -12.80 7.68
CA ALA A 14 -12.69 -12.55 8.91
C ALA A 14 -12.72 -13.78 9.83
N GLU A 15 -12.93 -14.98 9.28
CA GLU A 15 -12.86 -16.24 10.05
C GLU A 15 -11.44 -16.46 10.61
N LEU A 16 -10.41 -16.15 9.82
CA LEU A 16 -9.03 -16.22 10.25
C LEU A 16 -8.79 -15.29 11.45
N LEU A 17 -9.22 -14.02 11.38
CA LEU A 17 -9.10 -13.05 12.47
C LEU A 17 -9.81 -13.49 13.76
N GLN A 18 -10.98 -14.11 13.66
CA GLN A 18 -11.74 -14.62 14.81
C GLN A 18 -11.06 -15.82 15.49
N SER A 19 -10.22 -16.54 14.75
CA SER A 19 -9.50 -17.67 15.32
C SER A 19 -8.33 -17.23 16.20
N LYS A 20 -8.03 -18.04 17.21
CA LYS A 20 -6.82 -17.88 18.03
C LYS A 20 -5.52 -18.24 17.29
N ALA A 21 -5.61 -18.66 16.03
CA ALA A 21 -4.46 -19.11 15.24
C ALA A 21 -3.73 -17.97 14.53
N THR A 22 -4.33 -16.78 14.45
CA THR A 22 -3.71 -15.62 13.79
C THR A 22 -2.75 -14.93 14.76
N PRO A 23 -1.45 -14.84 14.43
CA PRO A 23 -0.48 -14.11 15.24
C PRO A 23 -0.91 -12.66 15.48
N ALA A 24 -0.52 -12.08 16.62
CA ALA A 24 -0.92 -10.73 16.98
C ALA A 24 -0.42 -9.70 15.94
N GLY A 25 0.81 -9.83 15.46
CA GLY A 25 1.37 -8.98 14.40
C GLY A 25 0.68 -9.12 13.04
N ALA A 26 0.04 -10.24 12.74
CA ALA A 26 -0.61 -10.47 11.44
C ALA A 26 -2.03 -9.86 11.36
N ARG A 27 -2.65 -9.54 12.50
CA ARG A 27 -4.03 -9.02 12.56
C ARG A 27 -4.21 -7.67 11.85
N PRO A 28 -3.37 -6.65 12.07
CA PRO A 28 -3.52 -5.37 11.38
C PRO A 28 -3.47 -5.49 9.86
N THR A 29 -2.64 -6.40 9.33
CA THR A 29 -2.55 -6.66 7.89
C THR A 29 -3.85 -7.28 7.36
N ALA A 30 -4.40 -8.29 8.05
CA ALA A 30 -5.68 -8.89 7.67
C ALA A 30 -6.84 -7.90 7.74
N GLU A 31 -6.89 -7.07 8.80
CA GLU A 31 -7.89 -6.01 8.95
C GLU A 31 -7.81 -4.99 7.81
N ARG A 32 -6.59 -4.54 7.47
CA ARG A 32 -6.35 -3.64 6.33
C ARG A 32 -6.76 -4.25 5.00
N LEU A 33 -6.48 -5.54 4.77
CA LEU A 33 -6.90 -6.23 3.55
C LEU A 33 -8.42 -6.32 3.45
N ILE A 34 -9.12 -6.64 4.56
CA ILE A 34 -10.59 -6.62 4.60
C ILE A 34 -11.11 -5.21 4.29
N GLU A 35 -10.56 -4.19 4.94
CA GLU A 35 -10.94 -2.79 4.73
C GLU A 35 -10.79 -2.40 3.26
N ARG A 36 -9.65 -2.70 2.63
CA ARG A 36 -9.38 -2.39 1.21
C ARG A 36 -10.28 -3.16 0.25
N LEU A 37 -10.55 -4.43 0.50
CA LEU A 37 -11.41 -5.26 -0.36
C LEU A 37 -12.91 -4.92 -0.23
N THR A 38 -13.32 -4.28 0.86
CA THR A 38 -14.72 -3.93 1.13
C THR A 38 -15.04 -2.45 0.93
N SER A 39 -14.03 -1.59 0.95
CA SER A 39 -14.20 -0.15 0.73
C SER A 39 -14.16 0.19 -0.75
N PRO A 40 -15.04 1.10 -1.23
CA PRO A 40 -14.91 1.63 -2.57
C PRO A 40 -13.66 2.52 -2.67
N VAL A 41 -13.06 2.56 -3.86
CA VAL A 41 -11.96 3.48 -4.16
C VAL A 41 -12.47 4.90 -4.23
N ARG A 42 -11.89 5.79 -3.44
CA ARG A 42 -12.28 7.19 -3.34
C ARG A 42 -11.40 8.04 -4.23
N VAL A 43 -12.01 8.72 -5.19
CA VAL A 43 -11.32 9.55 -6.18
C VAL A 43 -11.65 11.02 -5.93
N ALA A 44 -10.67 11.80 -5.49
CA ALA A 44 -10.84 13.23 -5.29
C ALA A 44 -10.75 13.98 -6.62
N LEU A 45 -11.63 14.96 -6.80
CA LEU A 45 -11.52 15.94 -7.87
C LEU A 45 -10.83 17.19 -7.32
N ALA A 46 -9.59 17.43 -7.71
CA ALA A 46 -8.78 18.57 -7.29
C ALA A 46 -8.50 19.51 -8.47
N GLY A 47 -8.01 20.72 -8.19
CA GLY A 47 -7.68 21.69 -9.23
C GLY A 47 -8.04 23.13 -8.85
N ASP A 48 -7.57 24.05 -9.69
CA ASP A 48 -7.72 25.49 -9.49
C ASP A 48 -9.21 25.91 -9.42
N PRO A 49 -9.53 27.04 -8.77
CA PRO A 49 -10.90 27.53 -8.72
C PRO A 49 -11.44 27.84 -10.13
N GLY A 50 -12.67 27.41 -10.42
CA GLY A 50 -13.34 27.71 -11.69
C GLY A 50 -12.97 26.80 -12.87
N VAL A 51 -12.11 25.79 -12.69
CA VAL A 51 -11.75 24.84 -13.77
C VAL A 51 -12.85 23.82 -14.12
N GLY A 52 -14.02 23.91 -13.50
CA GLY A 52 -15.16 23.02 -13.80
C GLY A 52 -15.22 21.73 -12.97
N LYS A 53 -14.62 21.69 -11.77
CA LYS A 53 -14.66 20.52 -10.85
C LYS A 53 -16.08 20.01 -10.59
N THR A 54 -16.98 20.90 -10.17
CA THR A 54 -18.39 20.59 -9.90
C THR A 54 -19.10 20.04 -11.13
N LEU A 55 -18.78 20.55 -12.32
CA LEU A 55 -19.39 20.10 -13.55
C LEU A 55 -18.91 18.69 -13.92
N LEU A 56 -17.61 18.42 -13.76
CA LEU A 56 -17.05 17.09 -13.97
C LEU A 56 -17.61 16.08 -12.96
N TYR A 57 -17.76 16.48 -11.70
CA TYR A 57 -18.40 15.66 -10.66
C TYR A 57 -19.83 15.26 -11.06
N GLN A 58 -20.64 16.24 -11.47
CA GLN A 58 -22.01 15.97 -11.93
C GLN A 58 -22.02 15.04 -13.15
N THR A 59 -21.06 15.21 -14.06
CA THR A 59 -20.92 14.33 -15.23
C THR A 59 -20.61 12.89 -14.83
N PHE A 60 -19.65 12.67 -13.93
CA PHE A 60 -19.37 11.34 -13.39
C PHE A 60 -20.58 10.73 -12.68
N SER A 61 -21.23 11.50 -11.80
CA SER A 61 -22.39 11.03 -11.03
C SER A 61 -23.56 10.60 -11.93
N ALA A 62 -23.85 11.38 -12.96
CA ALA A 62 -24.91 11.05 -13.90
C ALA A 62 -24.60 9.77 -14.71
N ILE A 63 -23.35 9.61 -15.15
CA ILE A 63 -22.93 8.43 -15.93
C ILE A 63 -22.91 7.18 -15.06
N GLN A 64 -22.43 7.28 -13.82
CA GLN A 64 -22.47 6.18 -12.84
C GLN A 64 -23.91 5.73 -12.59
N THR A 65 -24.84 6.68 -12.46
CA THR A 65 -26.28 6.39 -12.29
C THR A 65 -26.88 5.72 -13.52
N ALA A 66 -26.54 6.20 -14.72
CA ALA A 66 -27.12 5.73 -15.98
C ALA A 66 -26.61 4.35 -16.40
N THR A 67 -25.33 4.08 -16.18
CA THR A 67 -24.66 2.89 -16.70
C THR A 67 -24.50 1.78 -15.67
N GLY A 68 -24.57 2.10 -14.37
CA GLY A 68 -24.20 1.18 -13.30
C GLY A 68 -22.73 0.75 -13.35
N ILE A 69 -21.93 1.39 -14.20
CA ILE A 69 -20.50 1.17 -14.31
C ILE A 69 -19.84 1.78 -13.06
N ALA A 70 -18.87 1.08 -12.48
CA ALA A 70 -18.10 1.50 -11.32
C ALA A 70 -18.86 1.56 -9.97
N PRO A 71 -19.53 0.48 -9.50
CA PRO A 71 -20.07 0.48 -8.14
C PRO A 71 -18.98 0.68 -7.07
N ASN A 72 -17.72 0.44 -7.43
CA ASN A 72 -16.58 0.48 -6.52
C ASN A 72 -15.79 1.80 -6.58
N ILE A 73 -16.25 2.82 -7.30
CA ILE A 73 -15.61 4.14 -7.33
C ILE A 73 -16.55 5.18 -6.72
N VAL A 74 -16.04 5.95 -5.76
CA VAL A 74 -16.76 7.08 -5.14
C VAL A 74 -15.98 8.35 -5.43
N PHE A 75 -16.63 9.32 -6.07
CA PHE A 75 -16.03 10.63 -6.32
C PHE A 75 -16.22 11.54 -5.11
N VAL A 76 -15.15 12.23 -4.71
CA VAL A 76 -15.13 13.21 -3.63
C VAL A 76 -14.84 14.59 -4.23
N ASP A 77 -15.79 15.52 -4.10
CA ASP A 77 -15.56 16.91 -4.53
C ASP A 77 -14.74 17.64 -3.46
N THR A 78 -13.52 18.06 -3.81
CA THR A 78 -12.73 18.94 -2.94
C THR A 78 -13.34 20.33 -2.98
N LYS A 79 -13.42 21.03 -1.84
CA LYS A 79 -14.17 22.29 -1.82
C LYS A 79 -13.51 23.27 -2.81
N PRO A 80 -14.32 24.04 -3.56
CA PRO A 80 -13.77 25.03 -4.48
C PRO A 80 -13.08 26.15 -3.69
N GLY A 81 -11.87 26.53 -4.08
CA GLY A 81 -11.33 27.84 -3.72
C GLY A 81 -10.36 27.94 -2.56
N SER A 82 -10.02 26.87 -1.84
CA SER A 82 -9.03 26.98 -0.77
C SER A 82 -7.65 26.57 -1.26
N SER A 83 -6.81 27.56 -1.59
CA SER A 83 -5.40 27.38 -1.97
C SER A 83 -4.51 26.82 -0.84
N ALA A 84 -5.13 26.35 0.24
CA ALA A 84 -4.51 25.75 1.41
C ALA A 84 -5.55 24.87 2.13
N GLU A 85 -6.32 24.10 1.37
CA GLU A 85 -7.02 22.97 1.96
C GLU A 85 -5.95 22.12 2.64
N SER A 86 -6.16 21.76 3.90
CA SER A 86 -5.27 20.83 4.57
C SER A 86 -5.37 19.52 3.82
N TRP A 87 -4.40 19.23 2.95
CA TRP A 87 -4.32 17.96 2.22
C TRP A 87 -4.46 16.76 3.15
N ALA A 88 -4.23 16.92 4.46
CA ALA A 88 -4.53 15.92 5.47
C ALA A 88 -5.98 15.41 5.43
N ASP A 89 -6.98 16.29 5.32
CA ASP A 89 -8.38 15.85 5.28
C ASP A 89 -8.67 15.09 3.98
N VAL A 90 -8.17 15.59 2.85
CA VAL A 90 -8.30 14.94 1.54
C VAL A 90 -7.62 13.57 1.54
N LEU A 91 -6.39 13.48 2.07
CA LEU A 91 -5.61 12.24 2.19
C LEU A 91 -6.34 11.17 2.99
N THR A 92 -7.00 11.54 4.09
CA THR A 92 -7.75 10.54 4.88
C THR A 92 -8.96 9.99 4.13
N GLN A 93 -9.46 10.74 3.15
CA GLN A 93 -10.70 10.44 2.44
C GLN A 93 -10.48 9.96 1.01
N THR A 94 -9.24 9.86 0.55
CA THR A 94 -8.95 9.73 -0.89
C THR A 94 -7.83 8.74 -1.14
N ASP A 95 -8.05 7.89 -2.13
CA ASP A 95 -7.08 6.89 -2.58
C ASP A 95 -6.42 7.32 -3.91
N MET A 96 -7.09 8.16 -4.70
CA MET A 96 -6.64 8.65 -6.00
C MET A 96 -7.07 10.09 -6.26
N VAL A 97 -6.34 10.84 -7.10
CA VAL A 97 -6.71 12.23 -7.44
C VAL A 97 -6.85 12.44 -8.95
N ILE A 98 -7.91 13.12 -9.36
CA ILE A 98 -8.03 13.71 -10.70
C ILE A 98 -7.75 15.20 -10.53
N TRP A 99 -6.62 15.64 -11.06
CA TRP A 99 -6.22 17.04 -11.08
C TRP A 99 -6.78 17.72 -12.32
N LEU A 100 -7.69 18.68 -12.13
CA LEU A 100 -8.25 19.49 -13.21
C LEU A 100 -7.44 20.77 -13.35
N ALA A 101 -6.88 20.97 -14.53
CA ALA A 101 -6.20 22.20 -14.90
C ALA A 101 -7.06 22.99 -15.90
N ALA A 102 -6.95 24.31 -15.86
CA ALA A 102 -7.33 25.13 -17.00
C ALA A 102 -6.39 24.83 -18.18
N SER A 103 -6.69 25.37 -19.36
CA SER A 103 -5.78 25.36 -20.49
C SER A 103 -4.52 26.17 -20.22
N GLY A 104 -3.54 25.52 -19.59
CA GLY A 104 -2.28 26.13 -19.20
C GLY A 104 -1.58 25.32 -18.12
N LEU A 105 -0.35 24.86 -18.41
CA LEU A 105 0.42 24.03 -17.50
C LEU A 105 0.94 24.80 -16.27
N ALA A 106 1.24 26.09 -16.44
CA ALA A 106 2.00 26.84 -15.45
C ALA A 106 1.30 26.92 -14.09
N SER A 107 -0.01 27.21 -14.05
CA SER A 107 -0.74 27.29 -12.77
C SER A 107 -0.94 25.93 -12.13
N ALA A 108 -1.12 24.88 -12.94
CA ALA A 108 -1.28 23.52 -12.45
C ALA A 108 0.00 22.99 -11.78
N LEU A 109 1.17 23.37 -12.29
CA LEU A 109 2.46 22.91 -11.78
C LEU A 109 2.81 23.46 -10.40
N ASP A 110 2.47 24.71 -10.12
CA ASP A 110 2.80 25.34 -8.85
C ASP A 110 2.09 24.61 -7.70
N SER A 111 0.79 24.38 -7.83
CA SER A 111 -0.02 23.66 -6.84
C SER A 111 0.23 22.14 -6.82
N TRP A 112 0.73 21.57 -7.93
CA TRP A 112 1.05 20.13 -8.03
C TRP A 112 2.25 19.74 -7.17
N GLN A 113 3.24 20.62 -7.01
CA GLN A 113 4.42 20.34 -6.18
C GLN A 113 4.09 20.26 -4.69
N ASP A 114 2.98 20.88 -4.27
CA ASP A 114 2.51 20.87 -2.88
C ASP A 114 1.69 19.62 -2.53
N LEU A 115 1.38 18.76 -3.52
CA LEU A 115 0.63 17.53 -3.26
C LEU A 115 1.50 16.49 -2.53
N PRO A 116 0.94 15.80 -1.52
CA PRO A 116 1.59 14.68 -0.87
C PRO A 116 2.04 13.61 -1.88
N ALA A 117 3.22 13.04 -1.66
CA ALA A 117 3.82 12.06 -2.56
C ALA A 117 2.95 10.79 -2.72
N GLU A 118 2.11 10.48 -1.74
CA GLU A 118 1.17 9.38 -1.76
C GLU A 118 0.09 9.57 -2.82
N LEU A 119 -0.45 10.79 -2.95
CA LEU A 119 -1.49 11.09 -3.94
C LEU A 119 -0.92 11.25 -5.34
N THR A 120 0.30 11.80 -5.47
CA THR A 120 0.89 12.01 -6.79
C THR A 120 1.13 10.70 -7.54
N ARG A 121 1.38 9.59 -6.83
CA ARG A 121 1.51 8.24 -7.41
C ARG A 121 0.24 7.72 -8.05
N HIS A 122 -0.92 8.20 -7.61
CA HIS A 122 -2.24 7.72 -8.03
C HIS A 122 -3.06 8.83 -8.69
N ALA A 123 -2.37 9.72 -9.42
CA ALA A 123 -2.97 10.89 -10.01
C ALA A 123 -3.20 10.80 -11.51
N PHE A 124 -4.25 11.49 -11.94
CA PHE A 124 -4.62 11.71 -13.34
C PHE A 124 -4.72 13.21 -13.61
N LEU A 125 -4.22 13.66 -14.75
CA LEU A 125 -4.37 15.05 -15.18
C LEU A 125 -5.51 15.17 -16.18
N VAL A 126 -6.39 16.16 -15.97
CA VAL A 126 -7.44 16.54 -16.91
C VAL A 126 -7.28 18.01 -17.25
N ILE A 127 -7.06 18.32 -18.52
CA ILE A 127 -7.03 19.70 -19.03
C ILE A 127 -8.42 20.05 -19.52
N ASN A 128 -9.08 20.98 -18.83
CA ASN A 128 -10.38 21.46 -19.25
C ASN A 128 -10.25 22.45 -20.42
N GLN A 129 -10.60 21.99 -21.62
CA GLN A 129 -10.59 22.80 -22.84
C GLN A 129 -11.74 23.79 -22.84
N ARG A 130 -11.42 25.05 -23.15
CA ARG A 130 -12.43 26.04 -23.47
C ARG A 130 -12.96 25.80 -24.88
N PRO A 131 -14.24 26.12 -25.15
CA PRO A 131 -14.77 26.09 -26.51
C PRO A 131 -13.92 26.95 -27.46
N GLY A 132 -13.49 26.37 -28.58
CA GLY A 132 -12.68 27.05 -29.59
C GLY A 132 -11.18 27.07 -29.32
N GLU A 133 -10.71 26.43 -28.24
CA GLU A 133 -9.30 26.24 -27.98
C GLU A 133 -8.80 24.91 -28.59
N ASP A 134 -7.61 24.95 -29.17
CA ASP A 134 -6.99 23.76 -29.73
C ASP A 134 -6.63 22.76 -28.62
N ALA A 135 -6.78 21.47 -28.93
CA ALA A 135 -6.35 20.44 -28.02
C ALA A 135 -4.83 20.51 -27.78
N PRO A 136 -4.36 20.28 -26.55
CA PRO A 136 -2.94 20.13 -26.30
C PRO A 136 -2.40 18.99 -27.17
N SER A 137 -1.22 19.20 -27.75
CA SER A 137 -0.58 18.17 -28.56
C SER A 137 -0.32 16.90 -27.74
N GLN A 138 -0.24 15.74 -28.40
CA GLN A 138 0.16 14.51 -27.72
C GLN A 138 1.52 14.63 -27.02
N GLU A 139 2.44 15.41 -27.58
CA GLU A 139 3.74 15.66 -26.96
C GLU A 139 3.60 16.45 -25.65
N ALA A 140 2.71 17.45 -25.60
CA ALA A 140 2.40 18.16 -24.38
C ALA A 140 1.76 17.23 -23.33
N LEU A 141 0.82 16.38 -23.74
CA LEU A 141 0.21 15.38 -22.85
C LEU A 141 1.24 14.38 -22.31
N ALA A 142 2.16 13.91 -23.15
CA ALA A 142 3.25 13.02 -22.75
C ALA A 142 4.26 13.72 -21.81
N ALA A 143 4.49 15.02 -21.98
CA ALA A 143 5.32 15.79 -21.05
C ALA A 143 4.72 15.80 -19.64
N PHE A 144 3.39 15.80 -19.50
CA PHE A 144 2.73 15.73 -18.19
C PHE A 144 2.93 14.39 -17.49
N GLN A 145 2.93 13.28 -18.22
CA GLN A 145 3.21 11.97 -17.62
C GLN A 145 4.60 11.91 -16.96
N ARG A 146 5.58 12.67 -17.49
CA ARG A 146 6.92 12.77 -16.88
C ARG A 146 6.94 13.51 -15.55
N LEU A 147 5.87 14.25 -15.22
CA LEU A 147 5.72 14.95 -13.94
C LEU A 147 5.11 14.06 -12.84
N GLY A 148 4.87 12.79 -13.12
CA GLY A 148 4.37 11.80 -12.17
C GLY A 148 2.89 11.45 -12.31
N PHE A 149 2.15 12.04 -13.26
CA PHE A 149 0.78 11.63 -13.56
C PHE A 149 0.75 10.28 -14.28
N ASN A 150 -0.18 9.40 -13.89
CA ASN A 150 -0.38 8.11 -14.57
C ASN A 150 -0.87 8.29 -16.01
N ALA A 151 -1.77 9.25 -16.22
CA ALA A 151 -2.24 9.64 -17.54
C ALA A 151 -2.71 11.10 -17.56
N ALA A 152 -2.70 11.70 -18.75
CA ALA A 152 -3.19 13.04 -18.99
C ALA A 152 -4.22 13.03 -20.11
N PHE A 153 -5.33 13.73 -19.88
CA PHE A 153 -6.47 13.81 -20.79
C PHE A 153 -6.81 15.26 -21.07
N SER A 154 -7.42 15.49 -22.22
CA SER A 154 -7.95 16.79 -22.59
C SER A 154 -9.44 16.68 -22.78
N LEU A 155 -10.22 17.44 -22.01
CA LEU A 155 -11.67 17.31 -21.94
C LEU A 155 -12.34 18.67 -22.06
N ASN A 156 -13.39 18.79 -22.86
CA ASN A 156 -14.29 19.93 -22.75
C ASN A 156 -15.43 19.57 -21.81
N VAL A 157 -15.25 19.80 -20.50
CA VAL A 157 -16.18 19.33 -19.46
C VAL A 157 -17.61 19.86 -19.68
N LEU A 158 -17.74 21.08 -20.23
CA LEU A 158 -19.04 21.68 -20.55
C LEU A 158 -19.76 20.95 -21.68
N ARG A 159 -19.04 20.62 -22.75
CA ARG A 159 -19.57 19.81 -23.86
C ARG A 159 -19.99 18.43 -23.38
N GLU A 160 -19.18 17.81 -22.54
CA GLU A 160 -19.46 16.48 -21.99
C GLU A 160 -20.67 16.47 -21.07
N HIS A 161 -20.80 17.47 -20.21
CA HIS A 161 -21.98 17.62 -19.37
C HIS A 161 -23.26 17.80 -20.20
N SER A 162 -23.18 18.58 -21.28
CA SER A 162 -24.34 18.86 -22.14
C SER A 162 -24.84 17.64 -22.90
N ARG A 163 -23.97 16.65 -23.14
CA ARG A 163 -24.32 15.38 -23.79
C ARG A 163 -25.12 14.43 -22.90
N ILE A 164 -25.14 14.66 -21.59
CA ILE A 164 -25.84 13.81 -20.64
C ILE A 164 -27.35 13.98 -20.87
N GLY A 165 -27.95 13.02 -21.58
CA GLY A 165 -29.37 13.00 -21.92
C GLY A 165 -29.66 13.07 -23.42
N GLU A 166 -28.68 13.43 -24.25
CA GLU A 166 -28.80 13.33 -25.71
C GLU A 166 -28.40 11.92 -26.16
N GLN A 167 -29.36 11.14 -26.68
CA GLN A 167 -29.08 9.85 -27.33
C GLN A 167 -28.33 10.07 -28.64
N THR A 168 -27.05 10.40 -28.56
CA THR A 168 -26.19 10.56 -29.73
C THR A 168 -25.63 9.19 -30.09
N SER A 169 -26.44 8.39 -30.77
CA SER A 169 -26.11 7.01 -31.19
C SER A 169 -25.15 6.95 -32.39
N ASP A 170 -24.79 8.08 -33.00
CA ASP A 170 -24.08 8.05 -34.27
C ASP A 170 -22.60 8.45 -34.15
N LEU A 171 -21.77 7.44 -34.38
CA LEU A 171 -20.46 7.51 -35.05
C LEU A 171 -19.38 8.32 -34.32
N LEU A 172 -18.84 7.83 -33.20
CA LEU A 172 -17.76 8.54 -32.53
C LEU A 172 -16.67 7.58 -32.06
N GLU A 173 -15.43 7.94 -32.42
CA GLU A 173 -14.26 7.47 -31.69
C GLU A 173 -14.48 7.63 -30.18
N PRO A 174 -13.93 6.71 -29.36
CA PRO A 174 -14.11 6.77 -27.91
C PRO A 174 -13.79 8.17 -27.42
N ASN A 175 -14.80 8.82 -26.87
CA ASN A 175 -14.70 10.19 -26.44
C ASN A 175 -13.60 10.29 -25.37
N ASP A 176 -12.86 11.39 -25.29
CA ASP A 176 -11.78 11.53 -24.33
C ASP A 176 -12.26 11.30 -22.88
N PHE A 177 -13.53 11.57 -22.60
CA PHE A 177 -14.15 11.24 -21.31
C PHE A 177 -14.30 9.73 -21.07
N GLU A 178 -14.70 8.96 -22.10
CA GLU A 178 -14.75 7.49 -22.02
C GLU A 178 -13.34 6.91 -21.87
N ARG A 179 -12.34 7.53 -22.49
CA ARG A 179 -10.93 7.16 -22.32
C ARG A 179 -10.45 7.43 -20.89
N LEU A 180 -10.82 8.56 -20.30
CA LEU A 180 -10.55 8.85 -18.89
C LEU A 180 -11.22 7.81 -17.98
N LEU A 181 -12.51 7.54 -18.19
CA LEU A 181 -13.23 6.53 -17.42
C LEU A 181 -12.58 5.15 -17.55
N SER A 182 -12.31 4.70 -18.77
CA SER A 182 -11.67 3.42 -19.04
C SER A 182 -10.30 3.31 -18.37
N ALA A 183 -9.51 4.39 -18.39
CA ALA A 183 -8.23 4.43 -17.69
C ALA A 183 -8.38 4.37 -16.16
N LEU A 184 -9.32 5.11 -15.58
CA LEU A 184 -9.62 5.05 -14.14
C LEU A 184 -10.06 3.65 -13.74
N HIS A 185 -10.93 3.02 -14.54
CA HIS A 185 -11.38 1.64 -14.34
C HIS A 185 -10.23 0.66 -14.35
N SER A 186 -9.43 0.67 -15.42
CA SER A 186 -8.29 -0.24 -15.54
C SER A 186 -7.32 -0.08 -14.37
N TYR A 187 -7.15 1.15 -13.86
CA TYR A 187 -6.29 1.42 -12.72
C TYR A 187 -6.86 0.88 -11.41
N VAL A 188 -8.15 1.12 -11.16
CA VAL A 188 -8.86 0.61 -9.99
C VAL A 188 -8.92 -0.91 -10.00
N ASP A 189 -9.18 -1.52 -11.15
CA ASP A 189 -9.22 -2.97 -11.29
C ASP A 189 -7.83 -3.59 -11.03
N ALA A 190 -6.76 -2.96 -11.51
CA ALA A 190 -5.40 -3.40 -11.21
C ALA A 190 -5.08 -3.30 -9.71
N GLY A 191 -5.48 -2.23 -9.04
CA GLY A 191 -5.34 -2.07 -7.59
C GLY A 191 -6.13 -3.11 -6.80
N CYS A 192 -7.40 -3.31 -7.16
CA CYS A 192 -8.24 -4.36 -6.56
C CYS A 192 -7.64 -5.75 -6.75
N GLN A 193 -7.10 -6.04 -7.93
CA GLN A 193 -6.47 -7.33 -8.21
C GLN A 193 -5.22 -7.54 -7.35
N ALA A 194 -4.39 -6.52 -7.17
CA ALA A 194 -3.23 -6.59 -6.28
C ALA A 194 -3.64 -6.86 -4.82
N ASP A 195 -4.74 -6.28 -4.36
CA ASP A 195 -5.28 -6.52 -3.01
C ASP A 195 -5.83 -7.92 -2.83
N ILE A 196 -6.52 -8.44 -3.85
CA ILE A 196 -6.99 -9.82 -3.90
C ILE A 196 -5.81 -10.77 -3.83
N ASP A 197 -4.78 -10.53 -4.64
CA ASP A 197 -3.58 -11.36 -4.66
C ASP A 197 -2.92 -11.32 -3.28
N GLY A 198 -2.69 -10.14 -2.70
CA GLY A 198 -2.16 -9.98 -1.34
C GLY A 198 -2.97 -10.74 -0.29
N ALA A 199 -4.30 -10.69 -0.36
CA ALA A 199 -5.19 -11.44 0.52
C ALA A 199 -5.08 -12.96 0.35
N LEU A 200 -5.00 -13.46 -0.89
CA LEU A 200 -4.83 -14.88 -1.16
C LEU A 200 -3.49 -15.40 -0.64
N LEU A 201 -2.41 -14.62 -0.80
CA LEU A 201 -1.09 -14.96 -0.27
C LEU A 201 -1.10 -14.99 1.25
N PHE A 202 -1.73 -13.99 1.87
CA PHE A 202 -1.92 -13.94 3.31
C PHE A 202 -2.69 -15.17 3.83
N LEU A 203 -3.82 -15.51 3.21
CA LEU A 203 -4.60 -16.69 3.55
C LEU A 203 -3.79 -17.98 3.38
N GLN A 204 -3.06 -18.13 2.27
CA GLN A 204 -2.24 -19.32 2.01
C GLN A 204 -1.17 -19.51 3.10
N ARG A 205 -0.53 -18.44 3.55
CA ARG A 205 0.49 -18.46 4.62
C ARG A 205 -0.11 -18.98 5.93
N TYR A 206 -1.22 -18.42 6.38
CA TYR A 206 -1.75 -18.71 7.73
C TYR A 206 -2.70 -19.92 7.78
N PHE A 207 -3.39 -20.28 6.69
CA PHE A 207 -4.15 -21.52 6.64
C PHE A 207 -3.25 -22.77 6.61
N LYS A 208 -2.08 -22.71 5.96
CA LYS A 208 -1.11 -23.81 6.00
C LYS A 208 -0.59 -24.08 7.42
N MET A 209 -0.39 -23.03 8.23
CA MET A 209 0.02 -23.18 9.64
C MET A 209 -1.04 -23.93 10.48
N ARG A 210 -2.34 -23.72 10.24
CA ARG A 210 -3.40 -24.44 10.96
C ARG A 210 -3.40 -25.95 10.71
N ARG A 211 -3.01 -26.39 9.51
CA ARG A 211 -3.10 -27.80 9.11
C ARG A 211 -1.89 -28.63 9.52
N ARG A 212 -0.85 -28.05 10.12
CA ARG A 212 0.24 -28.86 10.68
C ARG A 212 -0.32 -29.60 11.90
N PRO A 213 -0.57 -30.92 11.81
CA PRO A 213 -1.04 -31.67 12.95
C PRO A 213 0.08 -31.57 13.98
N VAL A 214 -0.27 -31.11 15.18
CA VAL A 214 0.62 -31.27 16.33
C VAL A 214 0.59 -32.76 16.65
N ASP A 215 1.32 -33.56 15.88
CA ASP A 215 1.61 -34.95 16.17
C ASP A 215 2.64 -34.95 17.31
N MET A 216 2.16 -34.57 18.50
CA MET A 216 2.88 -34.67 19.76
C MET A 216 2.65 -36.04 20.35
N THR A 217 3.24 -37.05 19.73
CA THR A 217 3.80 -38.20 20.46
C THR A 217 5.27 -37.90 20.75
N GLN A 218 5.49 -36.84 21.55
CA GLN A 218 6.76 -36.67 22.24
C GLN A 218 6.77 -37.63 23.42
N THR A 219 7.35 -38.80 23.20
CA THR A 219 7.71 -39.75 24.25
C THR A 219 8.64 -39.03 25.23
N ALA A 220 8.14 -38.79 26.44
CA ALA A 220 8.88 -38.16 27.52
C ALA A 220 10.15 -38.96 27.87
N PRO A 221 11.36 -38.36 27.85
CA PRO A 221 12.49 -38.89 28.56
C PRO A 221 12.39 -38.50 30.03
N ALA A 222 12.58 -39.51 30.88
CA ALA A 222 12.52 -39.43 32.33
C ALA A 222 13.48 -38.40 32.94
N ALA A 223 12.94 -37.68 33.95
CA ALA A 223 13.58 -37.23 35.17
C ALA A 223 15.05 -36.74 35.11
N ALA A 224 15.24 -35.42 35.17
CA ALA A 224 16.44 -34.81 35.73
C ALA A 224 16.08 -33.75 36.78
N LYS A 225 16.89 -33.72 37.83
CA LYS A 225 16.62 -33.24 39.19
C LYS A 225 16.59 -31.71 39.33
N HIS A 226 15.82 -31.26 40.33
CA HIS A 226 15.86 -29.91 40.89
C HIS A 226 17.29 -29.44 41.20
N GLN A 227 17.62 -28.21 40.76
CA GLN A 227 18.67 -27.39 41.36
C GLN A 227 18.06 -26.09 41.89
N GLU A 228 18.41 -25.84 43.14
CA GLU A 228 18.03 -24.74 44.02
C GLU A 228 18.80 -23.45 43.65
N PRO A 229 18.17 -22.27 43.71
CA PRO A 229 18.77 -21.04 43.20
C PRO A 229 19.72 -20.38 44.21
N ALA A 230 20.98 -20.19 43.79
CA ALA A 230 21.94 -19.37 44.51
C ALA A 230 21.69 -17.87 44.26
N ARG A 231 21.42 -17.13 45.34
CA ARG A 231 21.44 -15.65 45.36
C ARG A 231 22.85 -15.10 45.14
N PRO A 232 23.02 -14.01 44.38
CA PRO A 232 24.09 -13.05 44.62
C PRO A 232 23.55 -11.74 45.23
N LYS A 233 24.47 -11.06 45.91
CA LYS A 233 24.30 -9.89 46.79
C LYS A 233 24.22 -8.56 46.00
N THR A 234 23.57 -7.59 46.63
CA THR A 234 23.76 -6.12 46.63
C THR A 234 25.21 -5.68 46.31
N GLN A 235 25.58 -4.51 45.75
CA GLN A 235 24.97 -3.19 45.47
C GLN A 235 26.07 -2.38 44.73
N THR A 236 25.76 -1.58 43.69
CA THR A 236 26.57 -0.37 43.37
C THR A 236 25.62 0.69 42.82
N THR A 237 25.52 1.79 43.55
CA THR A 237 24.80 3.01 43.20
C THR A 237 25.63 3.77 42.17
N GLU A 238 25.17 3.85 40.92
CA GLU A 238 25.79 4.63 39.86
C GLU A 238 24.95 5.88 39.56
N ALA A 239 25.64 7.01 39.39
CA ALA A 239 25.10 8.35 39.21
C ALA A 239 24.24 8.48 37.93
N PRO A 240 23.35 9.48 37.83
CA PRO A 240 22.41 9.59 36.71
C PRO A 240 23.17 9.93 35.41
N VAL A 241 23.38 8.92 34.58
CA VAL A 241 23.78 9.08 33.18
C VAL A 241 22.59 9.66 32.44
N LYS A 242 22.80 10.81 31.79
CA LYS A 242 21.84 11.46 30.88
C LYS A 242 21.29 10.40 29.92
N ALA A 243 19.99 10.11 30.03
CA ALA A 243 19.31 9.18 29.14
C ALA A 243 19.46 9.66 27.69
N PRO A 244 19.92 8.80 26.76
CA PRO A 244 19.93 9.14 25.34
C PRO A 244 18.50 9.44 24.87
N PRO A 245 18.33 10.33 23.89
CA PRO A 245 17.02 10.65 23.34
C PRO A 245 16.34 9.36 22.82
N PRO A 246 15.00 9.23 22.99
CA PRO A 246 14.26 8.00 22.73
C PRO A 246 14.43 7.45 21.30
N GLU A 247 14.67 8.33 20.31
CA GLU A 247 14.91 7.95 18.91
C GLU A 247 16.22 7.16 18.71
N GLN A 248 17.27 7.43 19.50
CA GLN A 248 18.54 6.70 19.39
C GLN A 248 18.48 5.30 20.01
N VAL A 249 17.55 5.07 20.95
CA VAL A 249 17.38 3.78 21.64
C VAL A 249 16.71 2.75 20.72
N CYS A 250 15.71 3.17 19.95
CA CYS A 250 14.96 2.27 19.06
C CYS A 250 15.83 1.75 17.90
N THR A 251 16.62 2.62 17.27
CA THR A 251 17.47 2.24 16.13
C THR A 251 18.65 1.33 16.51
N ALA A 252 19.13 1.39 17.77
CA ALA A 252 20.13 0.46 18.29
C ALA A 252 19.53 -0.92 18.57
N ALA A 253 18.31 -0.98 19.12
CA ALA A 253 17.59 -2.23 19.38
C ALA A 253 17.29 -2.99 18.07
N ILE A 254 16.80 -2.30 17.04
CA ILE A 254 16.52 -2.88 15.72
C ILE A 254 17.79 -3.43 15.07
N SER A 255 18.88 -2.64 15.08
CA SER A 255 20.16 -3.10 14.54
C SER A 255 20.71 -4.31 15.28
N LYS A 256 20.51 -4.40 16.61
CA LYS A 256 20.92 -5.54 17.42
C LYS A 256 20.05 -6.76 17.12
N ALA A 257 18.74 -6.60 16.97
CA ALA A 257 17.81 -7.66 16.59
C ALA A 257 18.17 -8.25 15.22
N LEU A 258 18.41 -7.39 14.22
CA LEU A 258 18.85 -7.80 12.87
C LEU A 258 20.20 -8.55 12.93
N SER A 259 21.19 -8.03 13.66
CA SER A 259 22.48 -8.71 13.81
C SER A 259 22.37 -10.06 14.51
N GLY A 260 21.51 -10.19 15.52
CA GLY A 260 21.23 -11.46 16.20
C GLY A 260 20.62 -12.49 15.26
N ARG A 261 19.66 -12.06 14.42
CA ARG A 261 19.01 -12.90 13.41
C ARG A 261 19.98 -13.34 12.30
N VAL A 262 20.95 -12.50 11.93
CA VAL A 262 22.02 -12.89 10.98
C VAL A 262 22.92 -13.98 11.57
N ALA A 263 23.18 -13.97 12.87
CA ALA A 263 23.93 -15.04 13.51
C ALA A 263 23.17 -16.38 13.46
N SER A 264 21.85 -16.36 13.60
CA SER A 264 20.99 -17.55 13.43
C SER A 264 21.03 -18.10 12.01
N LEU A 265 21.14 -17.26 10.98
CA LEU A 265 21.30 -17.71 9.59
C LEU A 265 22.61 -18.46 9.36
N LYS A 266 23.70 -18.03 10.01
CA LYS A 266 24.99 -18.73 9.91
C LYS A 266 24.97 -20.13 10.53
N SER A 267 24.01 -20.40 11.42
CA SER A 267 23.83 -21.73 12.02
C SER A 267 22.94 -22.67 11.21
N LEU A 268 22.26 -22.17 10.17
CA LEU A 268 21.54 -23.03 9.23
C LEU A 268 22.57 -23.67 8.31
N GLU A 269 22.88 -24.94 8.53
CA GLU A 269 23.73 -25.72 7.63
C GLU A 269 23.13 -25.72 6.21
N PRO A 270 23.98 -25.64 5.17
CA PRO A 270 23.55 -25.76 3.77
C PRO A 270 23.19 -27.22 3.50
N ASP A 271 22.03 -27.64 4.00
CA ASP A 271 21.41 -28.89 3.56
C ASP A 271 20.83 -28.69 2.16
N ILE A 272 20.95 -29.70 1.33
CA ILE A 272 20.78 -29.59 -0.14
C ILE A 272 19.31 -29.35 -0.52
N ASP A 273 18.37 -29.72 0.36
CA ASP A 273 16.92 -29.57 0.13
C ASP A 273 16.26 -28.68 1.20
N GLY A 274 15.57 -27.62 0.75
CA GLY A 274 14.73 -26.76 1.61
C GLY A 274 15.47 -25.67 2.40
N HIS A 275 16.77 -25.46 2.18
CA HIS A 275 17.52 -24.35 2.79
C HIS A 275 16.91 -22.99 2.41
N GLN A 276 16.52 -22.81 1.15
CA GLN A 276 15.86 -21.61 0.65
C GLN A 276 14.58 -21.27 1.43
N ASP A 277 13.67 -22.24 1.59
CA ASP A 277 12.42 -22.03 2.32
C ASP A 277 12.67 -21.63 3.78
N ARG A 278 13.68 -22.24 4.42
CA ARG A 278 14.06 -21.91 5.81
C ARG A 278 14.61 -20.49 5.93
N VAL A 279 15.45 -20.06 4.98
CA VAL A 279 16.01 -18.71 4.95
C VAL A 279 14.91 -17.67 4.75
N ILE A 280 14.02 -17.90 3.77
CA ILE A 280 12.89 -17.01 3.49
C ILE A 280 11.95 -16.94 4.70
N GLN A 281 11.60 -18.09 5.29
CA GLN A 281 10.77 -18.12 6.50
C GLN A 281 11.42 -17.36 7.65
N HIS A 282 12.74 -17.52 7.86
CA HIS A 282 13.47 -16.79 8.89
C HIS A 282 13.44 -15.27 8.67
N TYR A 283 13.53 -14.80 7.42
CA TYR A 283 13.38 -13.39 7.10
C TYR A 283 11.96 -12.89 7.37
N LEU A 284 10.94 -13.64 6.99
CA LEU A 284 9.55 -13.29 7.27
C LEU A 284 9.28 -13.22 8.78
N ASP A 285 9.77 -14.18 9.56
CA ASP A 285 9.67 -14.16 11.03
C ASP A 285 10.44 -12.99 11.65
N THR A 286 11.46 -12.49 10.95
CA THR A 286 12.25 -11.32 11.39
C THR A 286 11.49 -10.03 11.14
N LEU A 287 10.90 -9.89 9.95
CA LEU A 287 10.10 -8.74 9.57
C LEU A 287 8.83 -8.64 10.44
N GLU A 288 8.18 -9.76 10.72
CA GLU A 288 7.02 -9.83 11.61
C GLU A 288 7.38 -9.38 13.04
N ALA A 289 8.51 -9.88 13.59
CA ALA A 289 8.98 -9.44 14.90
C ALA A 289 9.40 -7.97 14.94
N LEU A 290 9.85 -7.40 13.81
CA LEU A 290 10.11 -5.97 13.71
C LEU A 290 8.81 -5.17 13.70
N ALA A 291 7.82 -5.57 12.89
CA ALA A 291 6.53 -4.90 12.78
C ALA A 291 5.74 -4.89 14.12
N GLU A 292 5.93 -5.90 14.98
CA GLU A 292 5.32 -5.92 16.31
C GLU A 292 5.93 -4.89 17.28
N ASP A 293 7.12 -4.36 17.00
CA ASP A 293 7.77 -3.33 17.82
C ASP A 293 7.13 -1.95 17.58
N ARG A 294 6.21 -1.55 18.46
CA ARG A 294 5.49 -0.26 18.39
C ARG A 294 6.39 0.98 18.48
N ALA A 295 7.68 0.81 18.78
CA ALA A 295 8.63 1.91 18.90
C ALA A 295 9.31 2.29 17.57
N LEU A 296 8.86 1.73 16.44
CA LEU A 296 9.41 2.03 15.12
C LEU A 296 9.09 3.47 14.68
N PRO A 297 10.07 4.18 14.08
CA PRO A 297 9.81 5.39 13.30
C PRO A 297 8.76 5.14 12.22
N GLY A 298 7.83 6.08 12.00
CA GLY A 298 6.67 5.86 11.12
C GLY A 298 7.02 5.63 9.65
N ASP A 299 8.15 6.17 9.19
CA ASP A 299 8.71 5.92 7.86
C ASP A 299 9.26 4.50 7.69
N LEU A 300 9.70 3.85 8.78
CA LEU A 300 10.24 2.50 8.75
C LEU A 300 9.17 1.41 8.62
N ASP A 301 7.95 1.64 9.14
CA ASP A 301 6.84 0.69 9.04
C ASP A 301 6.50 0.36 7.57
N GLY A 302 6.43 1.41 6.73
CA GLY A 302 6.21 1.26 5.30
C GLY A 302 7.29 0.41 4.62
N HIS A 303 8.57 0.61 4.97
CA HIS A 303 9.66 -0.16 4.40
C HIS A 303 9.70 -1.61 4.89
N ILE A 304 9.34 -1.87 6.15
CA ILE A 304 9.22 -3.24 6.68
C ILE A 304 8.12 -3.98 5.93
N GLN A 305 6.94 -3.35 5.77
CA GLN A 305 5.82 -3.96 5.03
C GLN A 305 6.20 -4.24 3.57
N GLN A 306 6.80 -3.28 2.86
CA GLN A 306 7.27 -3.48 1.49
C GLN A 306 8.28 -4.62 1.37
N THR A 307 9.23 -4.70 2.31
CA THR A 307 10.22 -5.78 2.34
C THR A 307 9.55 -7.13 2.59
N GLN A 308 8.55 -7.18 3.48
CA GLN A 308 7.80 -8.39 3.79
C GLN A 308 7.00 -8.88 2.59
N ASP A 309 6.33 -7.99 1.87
CA ASP A 309 5.56 -8.32 0.67
C ASP A 309 6.48 -8.86 -0.44
N LEU A 310 7.65 -8.24 -0.64
CA LEU A 310 8.65 -8.72 -1.60
C LEU A 310 9.17 -10.12 -1.23
N VAL A 311 9.56 -10.35 0.02
CA VAL A 311 10.05 -11.66 0.48
C VAL A 311 8.95 -12.74 0.37
N MET A 312 7.69 -12.37 0.62
CA MET A 312 6.56 -13.27 0.44
C MET A 312 6.38 -13.64 -1.04
N LEU A 313 6.46 -12.68 -1.96
CA LEU A 313 6.40 -12.91 -3.40
C LEU A 313 7.50 -13.88 -3.86
N LEU A 314 8.73 -13.65 -3.41
CA LEU A 314 9.87 -14.55 -3.69
C LEU A 314 9.65 -15.98 -3.19
N GLN A 315 8.99 -16.14 -2.03
CA GLN A 315 8.62 -17.46 -1.51
C GLN A 315 7.67 -18.21 -2.43
N LEU A 316 6.74 -17.48 -3.06
CA LEU A 316 5.67 -18.05 -3.87
C LEU A 316 6.14 -18.43 -5.26
N GLU A 317 6.99 -17.60 -5.86
CA GLU A 317 7.60 -17.89 -7.14
C GLU A 317 8.55 -19.10 -7.06
N ASN A 318 9.09 -19.36 -5.86
CA ASN A 318 9.99 -20.49 -5.57
C ASN A 318 11.13 -20.60 -6.61
N THR A 319 11.69 -19.46 -7.01
CA THR A 319 12.81 -19.40 -7.96
C THR A 319 14.10 -19.83 -7.26
N GLU A 320 15.07 -20.37 -8.00
CA GLU A 320 16.37 -20.79 -7.44
C GLU A 320 17.13 -19.63 -6.74
N ASN A 321 16.77 -18.38 -7.04
CA ASN A 321 17.41 -17.18 -6.50
C ASN A 321 16.60 -16.49 -5.40
N ALA A 322 15.41 -16.98 -5.02
CA ALA A 322 14.53 -16.30 -4.09
C ALA A 322 15.20 -15.99 -2.73
N ALA A 323 16.03 -16.90 -2.20
CA ALA A 323 16.77 -16.66 -0.97
C ALA A 323 17.81 -15.53 -1.11
N ILE A 324 18.45 -15.42 -2.28
CA ILE A 324 19.44 -14.37 -2.56
C ILE A 324 18.72 -13.02 -2.64
N GLU A 325 17.63 -12.96 -3.38
CA GLU A 325 16.83 -11.74 -3.54
C GLU A 325 16.20 -11.29 -2.21
N ALA A 326 15.71 -12.23 -1.40
CA ALA A 326 15.22 -11.92 -0.05
C ALA A 326 16.33 -11.39 0.85
N THR A 327 17.55 -11.94 0.73
CA THR A 327 18.73 -11.42 1.45
C THR A 327 19.06 -9.99 1.03
N LEU A 328 19.00 -9.68 -0.28
CA LEU A 328 19.23 -8.33 -0.79
C LEU A 328 18.17 -7.35 -0.25
N ALA A 329 16.90 -7.73 -0.22
CA ALA A 329 15.82 -6.92 0.35
C ALA A 329 16.09 -6.60 1.83
N MET A 330 16.50 -7.59 2.62
CA MET A 330 16.87 -7.39 4.03
C MET A 330 18.09 -6.47 4.22
N ILE A 331 19.07 -6.54 3.31
CA ILE A 331 20.24 -5.64 3.32
C ILE A 331 19.81 -4.19 3.02
N GLN A 332 18.90 -3.99 2.06
CA GLN A 332 18.36 -2.67 1.73
C GLN A 332 17.58 -2.08 2.91
N LEU A 333 16.71 -2.87 3.55
CA LEU A 333 16.01 -2.46 4.76
C LEU A 333 16.99 -2.04 5.86
N LYS A 334 18.02 -2.85 6.13
CA LYS A 334 19.07 -2.51 7.09
C LYS A 334 19.77 -1.19 6.74
N ARG A 335 20.06 -0.95 5.45
CA ARG A 335 20.69 0.30 5.00
C ARG A 335 19.80 1.50 5.28
N HIS A 336 18.48 1.38 5.06
CA HIS A 336 17.51 2.42 5.42
C HIS A 336 17.45 2.68 6.92
N VAL A 337 17.41 1.62 7.75
CA VAL A 337 17.47 1.77 9.21
C VAL A 337 18.73 2.52 9.66
N VAL A 338 19.86 2.29 8.99
CA VAL A 338 21.12 3.00 9.30
C VAL A 338 21.09 4.45 8.81
N SER A 339 20.52 4.76 7.64
CA SER A 339 20.43 6.15 7.17
C SER A 339 19.58 7.03 8.06
N LEU A 340 18.53 6.46 8.68
CA LEU A 340 17.70 7.17 9.67
C LEU A 340 18.47 7.57 10.95
N LYS A 341 19.63 6.97 11.24
CA LYS A 341 20.47 7.38 12.39
C LYS A 341 21.27 8.66 12.14
N VAL A 342 21.43 9.05 10.88
CA VAL A 342 22.35 10.12 10.46
C VAL A 342 21.61 11.45 10.26
N ALA A 343 20.30 11.40 10.08
CA ALA A 343 19.41 12.57 10.05
C ALA A 343 19.12 13.08 11.46
#